data_AF-A0A9P3CIQ6-F1
#
_entry.id   AF-A0A9P3CIQ6-F1
#
_cell.length_a   1.000
_cell.length_b   1.000
_cell.length_c   1.000
_cell.angle_alpha   90.00
_cell.angle_beta   90.00
_cell.angle_gamma   90.00
#
_symmetry.space_group_name_H-M   'P 1'
#
loop_
_entity.id
_entity.type
_entity.pdbx_description
1 polymer ?
#
loop_
_entity_poly.entity_id
_entity_poly.type
_entity_poly.pdbx_seq_one_letter_code
_entity_poly.pdbx_strand_id
1 'polypeptide(L)'
;MSAPRALRYFARVKQSRTLPETPRNTPIRYFHTSKQAQAFAQQPIQEDKPTGSSISNPQLSFPCLDNAEDRTRQLSKKRSLSGPEPSYTSGKHETFHSAEPFLLDWGGVLPSYDIAWEAWGTLNADKSNAILLHTGLSASSHAHSTEANSKPGWWEKFIGPGAPLDTDKYFVICTNVIGGCYGSTGPSSIDPLTGKHYGTSFPILTMQDMVRAQFRLLDAMGIKKLYASVGNSMGGMQSLALGVLDNERVGRIVSVSGCARSTPSSIAMRHCQRQVLMNDPAWAKTRGNYYDSIPPHTGMKLAREIATITYRSGPEWEKRFGRQRADPGKPPALCPDFLIETYLDHAGEKWCLEYDANSLLYVSKAMDLFDLGKELQDATAERRIANADKLKHAVSKEQAELDRCVLSIPDEPYEEQESSADIMAASLSDSAKPRHPSSGPPEDLVRGLASLRDIPTLVVGVASDILFPAWQQREIAETLRRVGNRSVSHAELGEDRSLFGHDTFLLDLEGVGGEIKRFLG
;
A
#
# COMPACT_ATOMS: atom_id res chain seq x y z
N MET A 1 -20.47 48.98 -30.81
CA MET A 1 -21.61 49.38 -31.68
C MET A 1 -22.58 48.21 -31.69
N SER A 2 -23.45 48.13 -30.70
CA SER A 2 -24.79 48.75 -30.64
C SER A 2 -25.85 47.71 -31.00
N ALA A 3 -26.41 47.12 -29.94
CA ALA A 3 -27.83 46.75 -29.86
C ALA A 3 -28.71 48.00 -30.12
N PRO A 4 -30.06 47.95 -30.19
CA PRO A 4 -30.91 47.64 -29.01
C PRO A 4 -32.32 47.06 -29.40
N ARG A 5 -33.37 46.82 -28.59
CA ARG A 5 -33.77 46.80 -27.16
C ARG A 5 -35.22 46.23 -27.14
N ALA A 6 -35.62 45.36 -26.20
CA ALA A 6 -36.29 45.63 -24.89
C ALA A 6 -37.71 46.23 -25.00
N LEU A 7 -38.75 45.81 -24.24
CA LEU A 7 -38.93 45.87 -22.77
C LEU A 7 -40.14 44.98 -22.32
N ARG A 8 -39.99 44.15 -21.27
CA ARG A 8 -40.52 44.26 -19.86
C ARG A 8 -42.05 44.17 -19.66
N TYR A 9 -42.51 43.28 -18.76
CA TYR A 9 -42.96 43.66 -17.39
C TYR A 9 -43.19 42.45 -16.45
N PHE A 10 -43.01 42.72 -15.15
CA PHE A 10 -43.03 41.85 -13.95
C PHE A 10 -44.45 41.47 -13.46
N ALA A 11 -44.61 40.34 -12.75
CA ALA A 11 -44.93 40.30 -11.29
C ALA A 11 -45.50 38.94 -10.80
N ARG A 12 -45.20 38.64 -9.52
CA ARG A 12 -45.57 37.49 -8.66
C ARG A 12 -47.07 37.39 -8.32
N VAL A 13 -47.56 36.21 -7.91
CA VAL A 13 -48.06 35.88 -6.53
C VAL A 13 -48.72 34.47 -6.48
N LYS A 14 -48.67 33.90 -5.26
CA LYS A 14 -48.97 32.58 -4.71
C LYS A 14 -50.42 32.03 -4.78
N GLN A 15 -50.47 30.68 -4.67
CA GLN A 15 -51.39 29.80 -3.90
C GLN A 15 -52.90 29.78 -4.20
N SER A 16 -53.45 28.60 -4.49
CA SER A 16 -54.05 27.72 -3.46
C SER A 16 -54.35 26.32 -4.02
N ARG A 17 -54.23 25.32 -3.15
CA ARG A 17 -54.48 23.88 -3.39
C ARG A 17 -55.64 23.46 -2.48
N THR A 18 -56.58 22.68 -3.00
CA THR A 18 -57.61 21.97 -2.22
C THR A 18 -57.51 20.47 -2.48
N LEU A 19 -57.48 19.71 -1.37
CA LEU A 19 -57.61 18.24 -1.21
C LEU A 19 -59.04 17.77 -1.56
N PRO A 20 -59.36 16.47 -1.78
CA PRO A 20 -59.11 15.28 -0.91
C PRO A 20 -58.69 14.01 -1.72
N GLU A 21 -58.51 12.76 -1.27
CA GLU A 21 -58.95 11.95 -0.13
C GLU A 21 -58.08 10.63 -0.14
N THR A 22 -57.97 9.91 0.98
CA THR A 22 -57.24 8.63 1.13
C THR A 22 -58.05 7.43 0.57
N PRO A 23 -57.44 6.25 0.25
CA PRO A 23 -57.34 5.20 1.29
C PRO A 23 -56.21 4.12 1.11
N ARG A 24 -56.01 3.39 2.23
CA ARG A 24 -55.53 1.99 2.41
C ARG A 24 -54.04 1.68 2.54
N ASN A 25 -53.69 1.45 3.81
CA ASN A 25 -52.63 0.60 4.34
C ASN A 25 -52.51 -0.76 3.64
N THR A 26 -51.29 -1.11 3.23
CA THR A 26 -50.79 -2.50 3.18
C THR A 26 -49.34 -2.49 3.68
N PRO A 27 -48.95 -3.29 4.68
CA PRO A 27 -47.60 -3.24 5.23
C PRO A 27 -46.62 -4.07 4.40
N ILE A 28 -45.53 -3.46 3.93
CA ILE A 28 -44.39 -4.16 3.36
C ILE A 28 -43.55 -4.71 4.52
N ARG A 29 -43.48 -6.03 4.63
CA ARG A 29 -42.67 -6.77 5.62
C ARG A 29 -41.18 -6.58 5.33
N TYR A 30 -40.49 -5.83 6.19
CA TYR A 30 -39.03 -5.92 6.31
C TYR A 30 -38.68 -7.13 7.18
N PHE A 31 -38.01 -8.13 6.59
CA PHE A 31 -37.40 -9.22 7.34
C PHE A 31 -36.12 -8.71 8.01
N HIS A 32 -36.25 -8.17 9.22
CA HIS A 32 -35.14 -8.07 10.17
C HIS A 32 -35.18 -9.29 11.09
N THR A 33 -34.33 -10.28 10.83
CA THR A 33 -34.02 -11.31 11.83
C THR A 33 -33.13 -10.68 12.89
N SER A 34 -33.74 -10.24 13.99
CA SER A 34 -33.04 -9.91 15.23
C SER A 34 -32.52 -11.20 15.88
N LYS A 35 -31.27 -11.57 15.62
CA LYS A 35 -30.56 -12.46 16.55
C LYS A 35 -29.98 -11.60 17.67
N GLN A 36 -30.60 -11.73 18.85
CA GLN A 36 -30.11 -11.19 20.11
C GLN A 36 -28.67 -11.66 20.34
N ALA A 37 -27.74 -10.71 20.36
CA ALA A 37 -26.44 -10.93 20.97
C ALA A 37 -26.66 -11.00 22.49
N GLN A 38 -26.66 -12.21 23.04
CA GLN A 38 -26.59 -12.40 24.49
C GLN A 38 -25.22 -11.93 24.96
N ALA A 39 -25.18 -10.77 25.61
CA ALA A 39 -24.02 -10.32 26.36
C ALA A 39 -23.85 -11.23 27.60
N PHE A 40 -22.77 -12.01 27.63
CA PHE A 40 -22.31 -12.64 28.86
C PHE A 40 -21.62 -11.57 29.71
N ALA A 41 -22.30 -11.11 30.76
CA ALA A 41 -21.70 -10.25 31.76
C ALA A 41 -20.72 -11.08 32.62
N GLN A 42 -19.41 -10.94 32.37
CA GLN A 42 -18.40 -11.25 33.37
C GLN A 42 -18.14 -9.99 34.21
N GLN A 43 -18.07 -10.15 35.53
CA GLN A 43 -17.91 -9.05 36.48
C GLN A 43 -16.62 -8.27 36.21
N PRO A 44 -16.62 -6.93 36.37
CA PRO A 44 -15.43 -6.12 36.16
C PRO A 44 -14.39 -6.40 37.24
N ILE A 45 -13.11 -6.37 36.84
CA ILE A 45 -11.96 -6.39 37.73
C ILE A 45 -12.07 -5.17 38.65
N GLN A 46 -12.00 -5.40 39.96
CA GLN A 46 -12.19 -4.39 40.98
C GLN A 46 -10.88 -3.59 41.13
N GLU A 47 -10.79 -2.41 40.51
CA GLU A 47 -9.68 -1.49 40.73
C GLU A 47 -9.77 -0.84 42.13
N ASP A 48 -8.60 -0.69 42.77
CA ASP A 48 -8.44 -0.01 44.06
C ASP A 48 -9.00 1.41 44.00
N LYS A 49 -10.14 1.63 44.65
CA LYS A 49 -10.72 2.96 44.81
C LYS A 49 -9.80 3.81 45.69
N PRO A 50 -9.39 5.02 45.26
CA PRO A 50 -8.79 5.99 46.16
C PRO A 50 -9.84 6.34 47.22
N THR A 51 -9.59 5.92 48.46
CA THR A 51 -10.38 6.36 49.61
C THR A 51 -10.05 7.82 49.88
N GLY A 52 -10.97 8.72 49.54
CA GLY A 52 -11.00 10.09 50.08
C GLY A 52 -10.79 11.21 49.07
N SER A 53 -11.83 11.52 48.29
CA SER A 53 -12.11 12.84 47.68
C SER A 53 -13.28 12.67 46.72
N SER A 54 -14.38 13.41 46.90
CA SER A 54 -15.47 13.44 45.93
C SER A 54 -14.97 14.15 44.67
N ILE A 55 -14.46 13.40 43.71
CA ILE A 55 -14.02 13.92 42.43
C ILE A 55 -15.20 14.67 41.79
N SER A 56 -14.99 15.92 41.37
CA SER A 56 -16.04 16.78 40.81
C SER A 56 -16.65 16.24 39.51
N ASN A 57 -15.90 15.40 38.80
CA ASN A 57 -16.36 14.63 37.65
C ASN A 57 -15.91 13.18 37.81
N PRO A 58 -16.79 12.18 37.65
CA PRO A 58 -16.38 10.78 37.68
C PRO A 58 -15.43 10.47 36.52
N GLN A 59 -14.51 9.54 36.73
CA GLN A 59 -13.62 9.05 35.69
C GLN A 59 -14.43 8.40 34.55
N LEU A 60 -14.03 8.68 33.30
CA LEU A 60 -14.65 8.08 32.12
C LEU A 60 -14.32 6.58 32.02
N SER A 61 -15.25 5.81 31.47
CA SER A 61 -14.99 4.43 31.06
C SER A 61 -14.52 4.40 29.61
N PHE A 62 -13.70 3.39 29.27
CA PHE A 62 -13.11 3.24 27.95
C PHE A 62 -13.42 1.86 27.34
N PRO A 63 -14.71 1.54 27.08
CA PRO A 63 -15.12 0.23 26.58
C PRO A 63 -14.45 -0.15 25.25
N CYS A 64 -14.01 0.81 24.44
CA CYS A 64 -13.23 0.53 23.23
C CYS A 64 -11.86 -0.08 23.53
N LEU A 65 -11.18 0.40 24.59
CA LEU A 65 -9.90 -0.16 25.03
C LEU A 65 -10.14 -1.54 25.66
N ASP A 66 -11.15 -1.67 26.51
CA ASP A 66 -11.54 -2.94 27.13
C ASP A 66 -11.83 -4.01 26.06
N ASN A 67 -12.58 -3.64 25.01
CA ASN A 67 -12.88 -4.52 23.88
C ASN A 67 -11.63 -4.93 23.10
N ALA A 68 -10.68 -4.00 22.88
CA ALA A 68 -9.42 -4.30 22.19
C ALA A 68 -8.55 -5.26 23.01
N GLU A 69 -8.47 -5.05 24.33
CA GLU A 69 -7.79 -5.98 25.23
C GLU A 69 -8.46 -7.35 25.26
N ASP A 70 -9.78 -7.39 25.33
CA ASP A 70 -10.53 -8.65 25.32
C ASP A 70 -10.36 -9.42 24.02
N ARG A 71 -10.34 -8.74 22.88
CA ARG A 71 -9.99 -9.37 21.60
C ARG A 71 -8.57 -9.92 21.63
N THR A 72 -7.61 -9.15 22.10
CA THR A 72 -6.21 -9.58 22.25
C THR A 72 -6.11 -10.81 23.16
N ARG A 73 -6.83 -10.83 24.29
CA ARG A 73 -6.94 -11.98 25.21
C ARG A 73 -7.65 -13.18 24.57
N GLN A 74 -8.61 -12.97 23.68
CA GLN A 74 -9.25 -14.08 22.97
C GLN A 74 -8.33 -14.71 21.92
N LEU A 75 -7.50 -13.91 21.25
CA LEU A 75 -6.47 -14.40 20.33
C LEU A 75 -5.47 -15.31 21.04
N SER A 76 -5.09 -14.98 22.28
CA SER A 76 -4.21 -15.82 23.09
C SER A 76 -4.85 -17.14 23.54
N LYS A 77 -6.16 -17.14 23.83
CA LYS A 77 -6.90 -18.34 24.27
C LYS A 77 -7.23 -19.31 23.14
N LYS A 78 -7.45 -18.81 21.91
CA LYS A 78 -7.75 -19.66 20.74
C LYS A 78 -6.52 -20.35 20.16
N ARG A 79 -5.31 -19.82 20.40
CA ARG A 79 -4.06 -20.46 20.01
C ARG A 79 -3.66 -21.44 21.11
N SER A 80 -3.82 -22.75 20.85
CA SER A 80 -2.97 -23.75 21.52
C SER A 80 -1.53 -23.26 21.40
N LEU A 81 -0.70 -23.39 22.44
CA LEU A 81 0.76 -23.10 22.42
C LEU A 81 1.54 -23.96 21.38
N SER A 82 0.83 -24.69 20.52
CA SER A 82 1.31 -25.53 19.42
C SER A 82 0.44 -25.44 18.13
N GLY A 83 -0.48 -24.46 18.02
CA GLY A 83 -1.43 -24.35 16.90
C GLY A 83 -1.08 -23.22 15.90
N PRO A 84 -1.36 -23.40 14.60
CA PRO A 84 -0.77 -22.58 13.54
C PRO A 84 -1.25 -21.12 13.56
N GLU A 85 -0.35 -20.24 13.14
CA GLU A 85 -0.55 -18.80 12.89
C GLU A 85 -1.77 -18.47 12.04
N PRO A 86 -2.18 -17.18 11.96
CA PRO A 86 -2.96 -16.75 10.81
C PRO A 86 -2.24 -17.24 9.56
N SER A 87 -2.91 -18.12 8.81
CA SER A 87 -2.41 -18.48 7.49
C SER A 87 -2.60 -17.21 6.65
N TYR A 88 -1.51 -16.46 6.46
CA TYR A 88 -1.44 -15.35 5.50
C TYR A 88 -1.46 -15.92 4.08
N THR A 89 -2.42 -16.78 3.78
CA THR A 89 -2.61 -17.36 2.45
C THR A 89 -3.76 -16.65 1.78
N SER A 90 -3.51 -16.15 0.58
CA SER A 90 -4.55 -15.66 -0.32
C SER A 90 -5.35 -16.80 -0.96
N GLY A 91 -4.97 -18.05 -0.68
CA GLY A 91 -5.48 -19.27 -1.27
C GLY A 91 -4.36 -20.04 -1.98
N LYS A 92 -4.74 -20.92 -2.91
CA LYS A 92 -3.79 -21.72 -3.68
C LYS A 92 -3.06 -20.82 -4.69
N HIS A 93 -1.74 -20.94 -4.72
CA HIS A 93 -0.80 -20.27 -5.62
C HIS A 93 0.27 -21.26 -6.07
N GLU A 94 1.01 -20.93 -7.11
CA GLU A 94 2.21 -21.66 -7.52
C GLU A 94 3.43 -21.08 -6.81
N THR A 95 4.46 -21.90 -6.61
CA THR A 95 5.70 -21.49 -5.93
C THR A 95 6.90 -21.75 -6.82
N PHE A 96 7.69 -20.71 -7.06
CA PHE A 96 9.04 -20.83 -7.61
C PHE A 96 10.06 -20.84 -6.48
N HIS A 97 10.79 -21.95 -6.35
CA HIS A 97 11.87 -22.10 -5.38
C HIS A 97 13.23 -21.83 -6.05
N SER A 98 13.98 -20.88 -5.50
CA SER A 98 15.38 -20.63 -5.86
C SER A 98 16.29 -21.17 -4.77
N ALA A 99 17.03 -22.24 -5.08
CA ALA A 99 18.07 -22.79 -4.20
C ALA A 99 19.38 -21.98 -4.25
N GLU A 100 19.49 -21.01 -5.15
CA GLU A 100 20.66 -20.15 -5.25
C GLU A 100 20.61 -19.00 -4.24
N PRO A 101 21.73 -18.72 -3.52
CA PRO A 101 21.80 -17.60 -2.60
C PRO A 101 21.51 -16.25 -3.27
N PHE A 102 20.80 -15.40 -2.55
CA PHE A 102 20.33 -14.11 -3.03
C PHE A 102 20.87 -12.98 -2.13
N LEU A 103 21.77 -12.17 -2.68
CA LEU A 103 22.35 -11.01 -2.00
C LEU A 103 21.46 -9.77 -2.14
N LEU A 104 21.06 -9.21 -1.01
CA LEU A 104 20.26 -7.99 -0.91
C LEU A 104 21.15 -6.74 -0.92
N ASP A 105 20.57 -5.60 -1.29
CA ASP A 105 21.32 -4.34 -1.49
C ASP A 105 22.07 -3.86 -0.25
N TRP A 106 21.56 -4.15 0.95
CA TRP A 106 22.15 -3.76 2.22
C TRP A 106 23.05 -4.83 2.86
N GLY A 107 23.42 -5.88 2.11
CA GLY A 107 24.43 -6.84 2.57
C GLY A 107 23.92 -7.96 3.46
N GLY A 108 22.64 -8.34 3.35
CA GLY A 108 22.12 -9.60 3.85
C GLY A 108 21.93 -10.62 2.73
N VAL A 109 21.93 -11.91 3.07
CA VAL A 109 21.78 -13.01 2.09
C VAL A 109 20.61 -13.91 2.49
N LEU A 110 19.75 -14.22 1.52
CA LEU A 110 18.81 -15.33 1.64
C LEU A 110 19.47 -16.58 1.03
N PRO A 111 19.74 -17.65 1.80
CA PRO A 111 20.39 -18.85 1.28
C PRO A 111 19.60 -19.55 0.18
N SER A 112 18.27 -19.49 0.30
CA SER A 112 17.29 -19.88 -0.70
C SER A 112 16.03 -19.04 -0.46
N TYR A 113 15.16 -18.94 -1.45
CA TYR A 113 13.91 -18.21 -1.29
C TYR A 113 12.84 -18.70 -2.27
N ASP A 114 11.60 -18.44 -1.91
CA ASP A 114 10.40 -18.76 -2.66
C ASP A 114 9.75 -17.48 -3.17
N ILE A 115 9.20 -17.55 -4.38
CA ILE A 115 8.26 -16.57 -4.92
C ILE A 115 6.93 -17.27 -5.15
N ALA A 116 5.90 -16.83 -4.44
CA ALA A 116 4.52 -17.18 -4.74
C ALA A 116 4.02 -16.37 -5.94
N TRP A 117 3.41 -17.06 -6.90
CA TRP A 117 2.92 -16.45 -8.13
C TRP A 117 1.67 -17.15 -8.66
N GLU A 118 0.92 -16.42 -9.48
CA GLU A 118 -0.24 -16.90 -10.23
C GLU A 118 -0.20 -16.32 -11.64
N ALA A 119 -0.90 -16.95 -12.58
CA ALA A 119 -0.99 -16.43 -13.94
C ALA A 119 -2.34 -16.72 -14.62
N TRP A 120 -2.67 -15.87 -15.60
CA TRP A 120 -3.90 -15.95 -16.39
C TRP A 120 -3.61 -15.74 -17.88
N GLY A 121 -4.38 -16.40 -18.74
CA GLY A 121 -4.16 -16.43 -20.19
C GLY A 121 -3.19 -17.55 -20.61
N THR A 122 -2.75 -17.52 -21.87
CA THR A 122 -1.85 -18.55 -22.43
C THR A 122 -0.55 -17.92 -22.93
N LEU A 123 0.60 -18.42 -22.44
CA LEU A 123 1.91 -18.01 -22.93
C LEU A 123 2.14 -18.54 -24.35
N ASN A 124 2.45 -17.65 -25.28
CA ASN A 124 2.70 -18.02 -26.67
C ASN A 124 4.06 -18.72 -26.86
N ALA A 125 4.25 -19.37 -28.01
CA ALA A 125 5.41 -20.23 -28.27
C ALA A 125 6.77 -19.49 -28.19
N ASP A 126 6.81 -18.23 -28.62
CA ASP A 126 7.99 -17.35 -28.55
C ASP A 126 8.08 -16.56 -27.24
N LYS A 127 7.10 -16.73 -26.34
CA LYS A 127 6.99 -16.10 -25.00
C LYS A 127 6.97 -14.58 -25.02
N SER A 128 6.57 -13.98 -26.15
CA SER A 128 6.56 -12.53 -26.37
C SER A 128 5.32 -11.82 -25.80
N ASN A 129 4.30 -12.54 -25.34
CA ASN A 129 3.04 -11.98 -24.82
C ASN A 129 2.95 -11.93 -23.27
N ALA A 130 4.05 -12.14 -22.56
CA ALA A 130 4.06 -12.15 -21.10
C ALA A 130 3.97 -10.74 -20.49
N ILE A 131 3.03 -10.51 -19.57
CA ILE A 131 2.93 -9.30 -18.75
C ILE A 131 3.26 -9.64 -17.30
N LEU A 132 4.17 -8.89 -16.68
CA LEU A 132 4.40 -8.98 -15.23
C LEU A 132 3.60 -7.88 -14.52
N LEU A 133 2.68 -8.32 -13.65
CA LEU A 133 1.83 -7.48 -12.82
C LEU A 133 2.40 -7.36 -11.40
N HIS A 134 2.75 -6.14 -11.01
CA HIS A 134 3.28 -5.80 -9.70
C HIS A 134 2.17 -5.31 -8.75
N THR A 135 2.18 -5.83 -7.52
CA THR A 135 1.17 -5.56 -6.50
C THR A 135 1.44 -4.25 -5.74
N GLY A 136 0.40 -3.70 -5.12
CA GLY A 136 0.54 -2.73 -4.03
C GLY A 136 1.03 -3.40 -2.74
N LEU A 137 1.32 -2.60 -1.70
CA LEU A 137 1.93 -3.09 -0.45
C LEU A 137 1.19 -4.28 0.20
N SER A 138 -0.15 -4.29 0.16
CA SER A 138 -0.97 -5.26 0.91
C SER A 138 -1.60 -6.35 0.04
N ALA A 139 -1.25 -6.41 -1.25
CA ALA A 139 -1.85 -7.34 -2.19
C ALA A 139 -0.95 -8.58 -2.40
N SER A 140 -1.60 -9.74 -2.50
CA SER A 140 -0.97 -11.03 -2.81
C SER A 140 -0.81 -11.24 -4.34
N SER A 141 -0.26 -12.39 -4.73
CA SER A 141 -0.28 -12.85 -6.13
C SER A 141 -1.69 -13.00 -6.70
N HIS A 142 -2.72 -13.12 -5.86
CA HIS A 142 -4.08 -13.46 -6.28
C HIS A 142 -4.83 -12.25 -6.86
N ALA A 143 -4.52 -11.91 -8.11
CA ALA A 143 -5.09 -10.74 -8.79
C ALA A 143 -6.46 -11.03 -9.44
N HIS A 144 -6.73 -12.29 -9.83
CA HIS A 144 -8.00 -12.73 -10.40
C HIS A 144 -8.32 -14.17 -9.99
N SER A 145 -9.61 -14.51 -9.89
CA SER A 145 -10.08 -15.85 -9.56
C SER A 145 -9.56 -16.92 -10.53
N THR A 146 -9.36 -18.13 -10.02
CA THR A 146 -8.98 -19.33 -10.79
C THR A 146 -9.86 -20.51 -10.37
N GLU A 147 -9.81 -21.62 -11.12
CA GLU A 147 -10.49 -22.85 -10.69
C GLU A 147 -9.93 -23.37 -9.36
N ALA A 148 -8.62 -23.21 -9.15
CA ALA A 148 -7.92 -23.58 -7.92
C ALA A 148 -8.20 -22.64 -6.74
N ASN A 149 -8.55 -21.38 -7.01
CA ASN A 149 -8.90 -20.37 -6.02
C ASN A 149 -10.01 -19.47 -6.56
N SER A 150 -11.27 -19.85 -6.30
CA SER A 150 -12.45 -19.19 -6.85
C SER A 150 -12.84 -17.88 -6.15
N LYS A 151 -12.05 -17.43 -5.16
CA LYS A 151 -12.30 -16.13 -4.52
C LYS A 151 -12.00 -15.01 -5.52
N PRO A 152 -12.72 -13.89 -5.48
CA PRO A 152 -12.35 -12.74 -6.29
C PRO A 152 -10.96 -12.23 -5.88
N GLY A 153 -10.09 -12.04 -6.87
CA GLY A 153 -8.79 -11.44 -6.69
C GLY A 153 -8.85 -9.93 -6.48
N TRP A 154 -7.73 -9.33 -6.07
CA TRP A 154 -7.67 -7.89 -5.75
C TRP A 154 -7.86 -6.99 -6.98
N TRP A 155 -7.70 -7.53 -8.19
CA TRP A 155 -7.89 -6.82 -9.46
C TRP A 155 -8.83 -7.57 -10.43
N GLU A 156 -9.79 -8.30 -9.88
CA GLU A 156 -10.71 -9.20 -10.60
C GLU A 156 -11.28 -8.61 -11.89
N LYS A 157 -11.75 -7.35 -11.85
CA LYS A 157 -12.41 -6.74 -13.02
C LYS A 157 -11.44 -6.29 -14.12
N PHE A 158 -10.14 -6.21 -13.81
CA PHE A 158 -9.12 -5.70 -14.72
C PHE A 158 -8.47 -6.79 -15.57
N ILE A 159 -8.64 -8.05 -15.20
CA ILE A 159 -8.02 -9.22 -15.84
C ILE A 159 -9.13 -10.10 -16.42
N GLY A 160 -8.93 -10.64 -17.61
CA GLY A 160 -9.87 -11.57 -18.24
C GLY A 160 -10.10 -11.28 -19.73
N PRO A 161 -10.95 -12.07 -20.41
CA PRO A 161 -11.22 -11.91 -21.84
C PRO A 161 -11.76 -10.52 -22.17
N GLY A 162 -11.04 -9.76 -23.00
CA GLY A 162 -11.38 -8.39 -23.37
C GLY A 162 -11.26 -7.34 -22.26
N ALA A 163 -10.74 -7.70 -21.07
CA ALA A 163 -10.49 -6.79 -19.97
C ALA A 163 -9.28 -5.87 -20.26
N PRO A 164 -8.95 -4.88 -19.40
CA PRO A 164 -7.72 -4.09 -19.53
C PRO A 164 -6.44 -4.92 -19.67
N LEU A 165 -6.30 -5.97 -18.88
CA LEU A 165 -5.32 -7.03 -19.06
C LEU A 165 -6.02 -8.23 -19.73
N ASP A 166 -6.07 -8.16 -21.05
CA ASP A 166 -6.82 -9.09 -21.90
C ASP A 166 -6.15 -10.48 -21.96
N THR A 167 -6.75 -11.47 -21.30
CA THR A 167 -6.20 -12.84 -21.25
C THR A 167 -6.35 -13.62 -22.56
N ASP A 168 -7.12 -13.11 -23.53
CA ASP A 168 -7.16 -13.67 -24.89
C ASP A 168 -5.90 -13.29 -25.69
N LYS A 169 -5.17 -12.25 -25.24
CA LYS A 169 -3.95 -11.74 -25.89
C LYS A 169 -2.69 -12.01 -25.09
N TYR A 170 -2.76 -11.83 -23.78
CA TYR A 170 -1.59 -11.79 -22.90
C TYR A 170 -1.56 -12.94 -21.92
N PHE A 171 -0.35 -13.31 -21.52
CA PHE A 171 -0.09 -14.16 -20.38
C PHE A 171 0.31 -13.29 -19.19
N VAL A 172 -0.64 -13.04 -18.28
CA VAL A 172 -0.47 -12.15 -17.14
C VAL A 172 0.08 -12.94 -15.96
N ILE A 173 1.24 -12.56 -15.43
CA ILE A 173 1.88 -13.16 -14.27
C ILE A 173 1.79 -12.16 -13.12
N CYS A 174 1.32 -12.57 -11.94
CA CYS A 174 1.37 -11.75 -10.74
C CYS A 174 2.12 -12.48 -9.63
N THR A 175 3.04 -11.78 -8.97
CA THR A 175 3.87 -12.33 -7.90
C THR A 175 3.55 -11.65 -6.57
N ASN A 176 3.55 -12.41 -5.48
CA ASN A 176 3.78 -11.80 -4.18
C ASN A 176 5.28 -11.46 -4.05
N VAL A 177 5.60 -10.30 -3.46
CA VAL A 177 7.00 -9.84 -3.35
C VAL A 177 7.76 -10.60 -2.28
N ILE A 178 9.08 -10.79 -2.46
CA ILE A 178 9.95 -11.17 -1.33
C ILE A 178 9.88 -10.07 -0.26
N GLY A 179 9.93 -10.46 1.01
CA GLY A 179 9.61 -9.59 2.15
C GLY A 179 8.12 -9.43 2.44
N GLY A 180 7.23 -9.87 1.53
CA GLY A 180 5.79 -9.99 1.79
C GLY A 180 5.44 -11.24 2.59
N CYS A 181 4.15 -11.49 2.80
CA CYS A 181 3.67 -12.60 3.63
C CYS A 181 2.70 -13.59 2.95
N TYR A 182 2.34 -13.36 1.68
CA TYR A 182 1.44 -14.25 0.93
C TYR A 182 2.20 -15.32 0.12
N GLY A 183 2.99 -16.15 0.82
CA GLY A 183 3.67 -17.32 0.26
C GLY A 183 5.13 -17.11 -0.17
N SER A 184 5.49 -15.93 -0.70
CA SER A 184 6.90 -15.62 -0.98
C SER A 184 7.71 -15.46 0.30
N THR A 185 9.02 -15.70 0.23
CA THR A 185 9.91 -15.60 1.40
C THR A 185 9.93 -14.18 1.97
N GLY A 186 9.58 -14.06 3.25
CA GLY A 186 9.57 -12.81 4.02
C GLY A 186 9.83 -13.04 5.50
N PRO A 187 9.65 -12.02 6.35
CA PRO A 187 9.87 -12.13 7.80
C PRO A 187 9.10 -13.26 8.49
N SER A 188 7.92 -13.63 7.99
CA SER A 188 7.12 -14.74 8.53
C SER A 188 7.55 -16.10 8.00
N SER A 189 8.50 -16.19 7.07
CA SER A 189 9.02 -17.47 6.57
C SER A 189 10.01 -18.09 7.55
N ILE A 190 10.19 -19.40 7.46
CA ILE A 190 11.20 -20.13 8.24
C ILE A 190 12.58 -19.90 7.63
N ASP A 191 13.51 -19.46 8.45
CA ASP A 191 14.93 -19.41 8.12
C ASP A 191 15.50 -20.85 8.09
N PRO A 192 16.00 -21.33 6.94
CA PRO A 192 16.52 -22.68 6.81
C PRO A 192 17.73 -22.97 7.69
N LEU A 193 18.44 -21.95 8.18
CA LEU A 193 19.62 -22.12 9.03
C LEU A 193 19.26 -22.35 10.51
N THR A 194 18.19 -21.69 10.97
CA THR A 194 17.79 -21.72 12.39
C THR A 194 16.57 -22.60 12.64
N GLY A 195 15.76 -22.89 11.61
CA GLY A 195 14.50 -23.62 11.74
C GLY A 195 13.40 -22.80 12.45
N LYS A 196 13.60 -21.49 12.61
CA LYS A 196 12.65 -20.54 13.21
C LYS A 196 12.21 -19.52 12.18
N HIS A 197 11.15 -18.77 12.46
CA HIS A 197 10.79 -17.61 11.65
C HIS A 197 11.95 -16.61 11.58
N TYR A 198 12.13 -15.95 10.43
CA TYR A 198 13.11 -14.87 10.31
C TYR A 198 12.82 -13.72 11.29
N GLY A 199 11.56 -13.25 11.35
CA GLY A 199 11.20 -12.07 12.13
C GLY A 199 12.09 -10.88 11.78
N THR A 200 12.71 -10.26 12.79
CA THR A 200 13.62 -9.14 12.60
C THR A 200 15.03 -9.55 12.17
N SER A 201 15.32 -10.85 12.01
CA SER A 201 16.56 -11.31 11.35
C SER A 201 16.45 -11.28 9.82
N PHE A 202 15.24 -11.09 9.28
CA PHE A 202 15.07 -10.89 7.84
C PHE A 202 15.90 -9.68 7.40
N PRO A 203 16.63 -9.72 6.26
CA PRO A 203 17.46 -8.59 5.89
C PRO A 203 16.62 -7.42 5.36
N ILE A 204 17.14 -6.19 5.55
CA ILE A 204 16.55 -5.01 4.90
C ILE A 204 16.64 -5.20 3.38
N LEU A 205 15.48 -5.05 2.73
CA LEU A 205 15.32 -5.19 1.29
C LEU A 205 14.91 -3.86 0.63
N THR A 206 15.17 -3.77 -0.67
CA THR A 206 14.75 -2.65 -1.53
C THR A 206 13.72 -3.10 -2.56
N MET A 207 13.09 -2.15 -3.26
CA MET A 207 12.25 -2.48 -4.43
C MET A 207 13.08 -3.20 -5.51
N GLN A 208 14.35 -2.84 -5.66
CA GLN A 208 15.26 -3.44 -6.61
C GLN A 208 15.57 -4.91 -6.25
N ASP A 209 15.62 -5.25 -4.95
CA ASP A 209 15.73 -6.65 -4.50
C ASP A 209 14.49 -7.45 -4.92
N MET A 210 13.29 -6.90 -4.73
CA MET A 210 12.04 -7.55 -5.14
C MET A 210 12.02 -7.83 -6.64
N VAL A 211 12.45 -6.86 -7.45
CA VAL A 211 12.51 -6.99 -8.91
C VAL A 211 13.58 -7.98 -9.37
N ARG A 212 14.76 -7.99 -8.76
CA ARG A 212 15.81 -8.99 -9.07
C ARG A 212 15.35 -10.41 -8.78
N ALA A 213 14.55 -10.61 -7.73
CA ALA A 213 13.93 -11.90 -7.45
C ALA A 213 12.91 -12.28 -8.56
N GLN A 214 12.05 -11.34 -8.98
CA GLN A 214 11.12 -11.55 -10.10
C GLN A 214 11.83 -11.92 -11.40
N PHE A 215 12.99 -11.31 -11.71
CA PHE A 215 13.78 -11.71 -12.89
C PHE A 215 14.19 -13.18 -12.86
N ARG A 216 14.51 -13.75 -11.70
CA ARG A 216 14.86 -15.17 -11.58
C ARG A 216 13.68 -16.09 -11.89
N LEU A 217 12.47 -15.71 -11.47
CA LEU A 217 11.25 -16.39 -11.87
C LEU A 217 11.07 -16.33 -13.39
N LEU A 218 11.23 -15.15 -14.00
CA LEU A 218 11.12 -14.99 -15.46
C LEU A 218 12.16 -15.83 -16.21
N ASP A 219 13.38 -15.94 -15.69
CA ASP A 219 14.44 -16.77 -16.24
C ASP A 219 14.07 -18.26 -16.18
N ALA A 220 13.53 -18.73 -15.06
CA ALA A 220 13.03 -20.09 -14.90
C ALA A 220 11.85 -20.41 -15.84
N MET A 221 11.00 -19.43 -16.11
CA MET A 221 9.93 -19.53 -17.12
C MET A 221 10.45 -19.41 -18.55
N GLY A 222 11.73 -19.06 -18.75
CA GLY A 222 12.36 -18.82 -20.04
C GLY A 222 11.85 -17.57 -20.77
N ILE A 223 11.29 -16.60 -20.05
CA ILE A 223 10.79 -15.34 -20.59
C ILE A 223 11.96 -14.34 -20.66
N LYS A 224 12.50 -14.17 -21.87
CA LYS A 224 13.63 -13.28 -22.12
C LYS A 224 13.23 -11.80 -22.00
N LYS A 225 12.09 -11.44 -22.56
CA LYS A 225 11.57 -10.06 -22.59
C LYS A 225 10.07 -10.06 -22.33
N LEU A 226 9.63 -9.21 -21.40
CA LEU A 226 8.22 -8.97 -21.13
C LEU A 226 7.59 -8.16 -22.26
N TYR A 227 6.34 -8.47 -22.59
CA TYR A 227 5.49 -7.59 -23.37
C TYR A 227 5.31 -6.24 -22.67
N ALA A 228 5.00 -6.28 -21.37
CA ALA A 228 4.87 -5.13 -20.50
C ALA A 228 5.17 -5.49 -19.03
N SER A 229 5.71 -4.52 -18.29
CA SER A 229 5.67 -4.49 -16.83
C SER A 229 4.55 -3.52 -16.43
N VAL A 230 3.63 -3.96 -15.59
CA VAL A 230 2.44 -3.21 -15.17
C VAL A 230 2.40 -3.14 -13.66
N GLY A 231 2.26 -1.94 -13.10
CA GLY A 231 2.24 -1.79 -11.66
C GLY A 231 1.43 -0.61 -11.17
N ASN A 232 0.80 -0.80 -10.00
CA ASN A 232 0.01 0.22 -9.33
C ASN A 232 0.59 0.51 -7.94
N SER A 233 0.62 1.77 -7.50
CA SER A 233 1.15 2.14 -6.18
C SER A 233 2.63 1.71 -6.02
N MET A 234 2.96 0.94 -4.98
CA MET A 234 4.25 0.25 -4.83
C MET A 234 4.61 -0.58 -6.08
N GLY A 235 3.63 -1.18 -6.75
CA GLY A 235 3.84 -1.88 -8.01
C GLY A 235 4.32 -0.94 -9.12
N GLY A 236 3.87 0.31 -9.12
CA GLY A 236 4.35 1.34 -10.06
C GLY A 236 5.82 1.69 -9.84
N MET A 237 6.29 1.64 -8.57
CA MET A 237 7.72 1.74 -8.24
C MET A 237 8.50 0.54 -8.81
N GLN A 238 8.01 -0.67 -8.57
CA GLN A 238 8.63 -1.91 -9.08
C GLN A 238 8.68 -1.92 -10.61
N SER A 239 7.62 -1.47 -11.29
CA SER A 239 7.55 -1.44 -12.75
C SER A 239 8.59 -0.51 -13.36
N LEU A 240 8.77 0.68 -12.79
CA LEU A 240 9.83 1.61 -13.19
C LEU A 240 11.23 1.04 -12.86
N ALA A 241 11.40 0.47 -11.66
CA ALA A 241 12.66 -0.11 -11.22
C ALA A 241 13.10 -1.29 -12.11
N LEU A 242 12.15 -2.09 -12.60
CA LEU A 242 12.40 -3.21 -13.50
C LEU A 242 12.98 -2.74 -14.83
N GLY A 243 12.41 -1.70 -15.44
CA GLY A 243 13.00 -1.11 -16.64
C GLY A 243 14.37 -0.47 -16.38
N VAL A 244 14.59 0.12 -15.20
CA VAL A 244 15.88 0.74 -14.86
C VAL A 244 16.97 -0.31 -14.66
N LEU A 245 16.64 -1.42 -14.00
CA LEU A 245 17.57 -2.53 -13.74
C LEU A 245 17.96 -3.29 -15.00
N ASP A 246 17.00 -3.53 -15.90
CA ASP A 246 17.26 -4.21 -17.18
C ASP A 246 16.27 -3.74 -18.26
N ASN A 247 16.71 -2.76 -19.03
CA ASN A 247 15.88 -2.13 -20.07
C ASN A 247 15.69 -3.00 -21.32
N GLU A 248 16.54 -4.01 -21.55
CA GLU A 248 16.40 -4.90 -22.71
C GLU A 248 15.28 -5.92 -22.49
N ARG A 249 14.99 -6.25 -21.23
CA ARG A 249 13.98 -7.23 -20.81
C ARG A 249 12.55 -6.69 -20.72
N VAL A 250 12.30 -5.43 -21.04
CA VAL A 250 10.97 -4.81 -20.94
C VAL A 250 10.54 -4.19 -22.25
N GLY A 251 9.37 -4.60 -22.76
CA GLY A 251 8.77 -4.01 -23.95
C GLY A 251 8.04 -2.70 -23.67
N ARG A 252 7.34 -2.60 -22.54
CA ARG A 252 6.50 -1.45 -22.13
C ARG A 252 6.45 -1.33 -20.62
N ILE A 253 6.26 -0.11 -20.11
CA ILE A 253 6.08 0.17 -18.68
C ILE A 253 4.72 0.82 -18.46
N VAL A 254 4.00 0.38 -17.44
CA VAL A 254 2.78 1.02 -16.96
C VAL A 254 2.93 1.30 -15.47
N SER A 255 2.88 2.58 -15.10
CA SER A 255 2.92 3.04 -13.71
C SER A 255 1.66 3.84 -13.37
N VAL A 256 0.81 3.28 -12.51
CA VAL A 256 -0.43 3.92 -12.06
C VAL A 256 -0.31 4.30 -10.60
N SER A 257 -0.52 5.58 -10.27
CA SER A 257 -0.37 6.10 -8.89
C SER A 257 0.96 5.70 -8.23
N GLY A 258 2.02 5.54 -9.03
CA GLY A 258 3.37 5.27 -8.56
C GLY A 258 4.20 6.56 -8.47
N CYS A 259 5.43 6.45 -8.00
CA CYS A 259 6.41 7.53 -8.07
C CYS A 259 7.78 6.98 -8.46
N ALA A 260 8.69 7.85 -8.90
CA ALA A 260 10.10 7.49 -9.11
C ALA A 260 10.95 7.63 -7.83
N ARG A 261 10.41 8.28 -6.79
CA ARG A 261 11.05 8.44 -5.48
C ARG A 261 10.02 8.75 -4.39
N SER A 262 10.26 8.27 -3.18
CA SER A 262 9.41 8.58 -2.03
C SER A 262 9.59 10.02 -1.54
N THR A 263 8.48 10.69 -1.23
CA THR A 263 8.48 12.07 -0.74
C THR A 263 8.54 12.15 0.78
N PRO A 264 9.01 13.28 1.37
CA PRO A 264 9.01 13.47 2.82
C PRO A 264 7.65 13.22 3.47
N SER A 265 6.54 13.65 2.85
CA SER A 265 5.18 13.41 3.38
C SER A 265 4.83 11.92 3.41
N SER A 266 5.10 11.19 2.33
CA SER A 266 4.84 9.75 2.27
C SER A 266 5.71 8.96 3.25
N ILE A 267 6.96 9.38 3.44
CA ILE A 267 7.91 8.80 4.41
C ILE A 267 7.47 9.07 5.84
N ALA A 268 7.07 10.31 6.16
CA ALA A 268 6.57 10.67 7.49
C ALA A 268 5.32 9.84 7.85
N MET A 269 4.38 9.70 6.91
CA MET A 269 3.18 8.90 7.11
C MET A 269 3.51 7.42 7.39
N ARG A 270 4.35 6.81 6.55
CA ARG A 270 4.77 5.41 6.72
C ARG A 270 5.60 5.23 7.99
N HIS A 271 6.39 6.23 8.39
CA HIS A 271 7.06 6.24 9.69
C HIS A 271 6.05 6.14 10.84
N CYS A 272 5.01 6.99 10.87
CA CYS A 272 3.97 6.93 11.90
C CYS A 272 3.26 5.56 11.94
N GLN A 273 2.94 4.98 10.79
CA GLN A 273 2.38 3.61 10.69
C GLN A 273 3.29 2.57 11.34
N ARG A 274 4.60 2.62 11.05
CA ARG A 274 5.57 1.69 11.65
C ARG A 274 5.73 1.95 13.15
N GLN A 275 5.68 3.20 13.60
CA GLN A 275 5.79 3.54 15.02
C GLN A 275 4.62 2.98 15.83
N VAL A 276 3.37 3.15 15.39
CA VAL A 276 2.23 2.60 16.14
C VAL A 276 2.26 1.08 16.23
N LEU A 277 2.76 0.41 15.18
CA LEU A 277 2.93 -1.04 15.17
C LEU A 277 4.04 -1.48 16.12
N MET A 278 5.23 -0.88 16.05
CA MET A 278 6.37 -1.24 16.89
C MET A 278 6.16 -0.90 18.37
N ASN A 279 5.27 0.04 18.69
CA ASN A 279 4.88 0.37 20.05
C ASN A 279 3.78 -0.55 20.63
N ASP A 280 3.19 -1.44 19.82
CA ASP A 280 2.30 -2.48 20.36
C ASP A 280 3.06 -3.36 21.36
N PRO A 281 2.55 -3.57 22.59
CA PRO A 281 3.24 -4.35 23.61
C PRO A 281 3.64 -5.77 23.15
N ALA A 282 2.87 -6.40 22.28
CA ALA A 282 3.16 -7.74 21.78
C ALA A 282 4.36 -7.75 20.81
N TRP A 283 4.49 -6.74 19.96
CA TRP A 283 5.68 -6.55 19.12
C TRP A 283 6.87 -6.08 19.96
N ALA A 284 6.68 -5.04 20.77
CA ALA A 284 7.74 -4.40 21.53
C ALA A 284 8.43 -5.42 22.45
N LYS A 285 7.67 -6.17 23.27
CA LYS A 285 8.25 -7.13 24.22
C LYS A 285 9.06 -8.23 23.54
N THR A 286 8.70 -8.63 22.32
CA THR A 286 9.38 -9.70 21.56
C THR A 286 10.41 -9.17 20.57
N ARG A 287 10.47 -7.85 20.38
CA ARG A 287 11.23 -7.18 19.31
C ARG A 287 10.95 -7.83 17.96
N GLY A 288 9.68 -8.04 17.65
CA GLY A 288 9.22 -8.64 16.40
C GLY A 288 9.27 -10.18 16.32
N ASN A 289 9.75 -10.88 17.35
CA ASN A 289 9.71 -12.36 17.39
C ASN A 289 8.40 -12.88 18.01
N TYR A 290 7.25 -12.36 17.58
CA TYR A 290 5.94 -12.63 18.17
C TYR A 290 5.27 -13.92 17.67
N TYR A 291 5.86 -14.65 16.72
CA TYR A 291 5.20 -15.76 16.01
C TYR A 291 4.69 -16.88 16.92
N ASP A 292 5.43 -17.21 17.98
CA ASP A 292 5.01 -18.19 19.00
C ASP A 292 4.11 -17.59 20.11
N SER A 293 3.60 -16.37 19.91
CA SER A 293 2.90 -15.59 20.94
C SER A 293 1.70 -14.82 20.37
N ILE A 294 1.25 -13.79 21.08
CA ILE A 294 0.15 -12.93 20.62
C ILE A 294 0.72 -12.01 19.51
N PRO A 295 0.10 -11.91 18.33
CA PRO A 295 0.52 -10.95 17.31
C PRO A 295 0.18 -9.51 17.74
N PRO A 296 0.86 -8.48 17.21
CA PRO A 296 0.58 -7.08 17.53
C PRO A 296 -0.70 -6.55 16.89
N HIS A 297 -1.83 -7.05 17.40
CA HIS A 297 -3.19 -6.79 16.90
C HIS A 297 -3.53 -5.30 16.90
N THR A 298 -3.36 -4.62 18.04
CA THR A 298 -3.72 -3.21 18.19
C THR A 298 -2.82 -2.33 17.31
N GLY A 299 -1.51 -2.59 17.30
CA GLY A 299 -0.56 -1.88 16.46
C GLY A 299 -0.87 -2.01 14.97
N MET A 300 -1.20 -3.22 14.51
CA MET A 300 -1.60 -3.47 13.13
C MET A 300 -2.92 -2.79 12.77
N LYS A 301 -3.90 -2.83 13.67
CA LYS A 301 -5.18 -2.13 13.50
C LYS A 301 -4.95 -0.63 13.32
N LEU A 302 -4.20 0.01 14.22
CA LEU A 302 -3.90 1.44 14.16
C LEU A 302 -3.08 1.81 12.91
N ALA A 303 -2.09 0.99 12.55
CA ALA A 303 -1.34 1.20 11.32
C ALA A 303 -2.26 1.19 10.08
N ARG A 304 -3.26 0.30 10.05
CA ARG A 304 -4.26 0.23 8.98
C ARG A 304 -5.22 1.41 8.98
N GLU A 305 -5.61 1.92 10.13
CA GLU A 305 -6.44 3.13 10.23
C GLU A 305 -5.73 4.32 9.59
N ILE A 306 -4.46 4.54 9.96
CA ILE A 306 -3.60 5.58 9.37
C ILE A 306 -3.47 5.38 7.85
N ALA A 307 -3.24 4.15 7.40
CA ALA A 307 -3.18 3.83 5.98
C ALA A 307 -4.48 4.16 5.25
N THR A 308 -5.63 3.78 5.82
CA THR A 308 -6.96 3.99 5.23
C THR A 308 -7.26 5.47 5.03
N ILE A 309 -6.86 6.34 5.97
CA ILE A 309 -6.99 7.80 5.86
C ILE A 309 -6.30 8.31 4.58
N THR A 310 -5.14 7.76 4.25
CA THR A 310 -4.31 8.22 3.11
C THR A 310 -4.61 7.56 1.78
N TYR A 311 -5.28 6.40 1.78
CA TYR A 311 -5.67 5.72 0.54
C TYR A 311 -6.90 6.33 -0.12
N ARG A 312 -7.74 7.01 0.65
CA ARG A 312 -9.00 7.63 0.21
C ARG A 312 -8.88 9.14 0.22
N SER A 313 -9.77 9.83 -0.47
CA SER A 313 -9.70 11.28 -0.59
C SER A 313 -10.59 12.02 0.40
N GLY A 314 -10.17 13.23 0.80
CA GLY A 314 -10.98 14.18 1.60
C GLY A 314 -12.39 14.40 1.03
N PRO A 315 -12.54 14.70 -0.27
CA PRO A 315 -13.85 14.86 -0.89
C PRO A 315 -14.77 13.63 -0.77
N GLU A 316 -14.22 12.41 -0.82
CA GLU A 316 -14.98 11.18 -0.59
C GLU A 316 -15.43 11.08 0.88
N TRP A 317 -14.53 11.41 1.82
CA TRP A 317 -14.83 11.40 3.26
C TRP A 317 -15.99 12.34 3.62
N GLU A 318 -15.98 13.56 3.09
CA GLU A 318 -17.05 14.54 3.30
C GLU A 318 -18.41 14.04 2.78
N LYS A 319 -18.43 13.40 1.60
CA LYS A 319 -19.66 12.85 1.01
C LYS A 319 -20.20 11.64 1.77
N ARG A 320 -19.33 10.75 2.24
CA ARG A 320 -19.74 9.49 2.88
C ARG A 320 -20.11 9.66 4.34
N PHE A 321 -19.43 10.55 5.06
CA PHE A 321 -19.53 10.64 6.52
C PHE A 321 -19.90 12.04 7.00
N GLY A 322 -19.23 13.08 6.47
CA GLY A 322 -19.36 14.44 6.97
C GLY A 322 -19.19 14.49 8.50
N ARG A 323 -20.07 15.20 9.20
CA ARG A 323 -20.06 15.33 10.67
C ARG A 323 -21.03 14.38 11.39
N GLN A 324 -21.42 13.28 10.76
CA GLN A 324 -22.42 12.36 11.32
C GLN A 324 -21.84 11.59 12.51
N ARG A 325 -22.55 11.61 13.65
CA ARG A 325 -22.27 10.75 14.80
C ARG A 325 -22.92 9.38 14.59
N ALA A 326 -22.27 8.31 15.07
CA ALA A 326 -22.79 6.95 14.99
C ALA A 326 -24.10 6.80 15.79
N ASP A 327 -24.21 7.50 16.93
CA ASP A 327 -25.44 7.60 17.72
C ASP A 327 -25.59 9.02 18.30
N PRO A 328 -26.30 9.93 17.59
CA PRO A 328 -26.52 11.30 18.05
C PRO A 328 -27.31 11.40 19.37
N GLY A 329 -28.03 10.35 19.77
CA GLY A 329 -28.82 10.31 21.00
C GLY A 329 -27.99 10.09 22.27
N LYS A 330 -26.70 9.76 22.15
CA LYS A 330 -25.79 9.56 23.28
C LYS A 330 -24.90 10.79 23.50
N PRO A 331 -24.42 11.03 24.74
CA PRO A 331 -23.35 11.99 24.99
C PRO A 331 -22.09 11.68 24.15
N PRO A 332 -21.27 12.69 23.79
CA PRO A 332 -19.99 12.46 23.13
C PRO A 332 -19.06 11.53 23.93
N ALA A 333 -18.27 10.72 23.24
CA ALA A 333 -17.33 9.77 23.83
C ALA A 333 -15.92 9.99 23.28
N LEU A 334 -14.90 9.55 24.03
CA LEU A 334 -13.51 9.49 23.57
C LEU A 334 -13.22 8.19 22.78
N CYS A 335 -14.05 7.16 22.96
CA CYS A 335 -14.14 6.03 22.04
C CYS A 335 -14.82 6.47 20.73
N PRO A 336 -14.71 5.69 19.63
CA PRO A 336 -15.31 6.05 18.34
C PRO A 336 -16.77 6.53 18.47
N ASP A 337 -17.00 7.77 18.05
CA ASP A 337 -18.25 8.52 18.19
C ASP A 337 -18.78 9.01 16.84
N PHE A 338 -17.89 9.49 15.97
CA PHE A 338 -18.24 9.85 14.60
C PHE A 338 -18.28 8.61 13.69
N LEU A 339 -19.14 8.64 12.67
CA LEU A 339 -19.30 7.51 11.76
C LEU A 339 -17.98 7.15 11.04
N ILE A 340 -17.16 8.15 10.71
CA ILE A 340 -15.82 7.93 10.14
C ILE A 340 -14.90 7.18 11.11
N GLU A 341 -14.95 7.49 12.40
CA GLU A 341 -14.14 6.82 13.43
C GLU A 341 -14.54 5.35 13.53
N THR A 342 -15.85 5.06 13.56
CA THR A 342 -16.34 3.66 13.58
C THR A 342 -15.99 2.89 12.30
N TYR A 343 -15.92 3.57 11.16
CA TYR A 343 -15.51 2.97 9.89
C TYR A 343 -14.03 2.61 9.90
N LEU A 344 -13.16 3.53 10.37
CA LEU A 344 -11.73 3.29 10.51
C LEU A 344 -11.47 2.12 11.46
N ASP A 345 -12.11 2.14 12.64
CA ASP A 345 -12.03 1.08 13.65
C ASP A 345 -12.38 -0.29 13.05
N HIS A 346 -13.50 -0.37 12.32
CA HIS A 346 -13.93 -1.59 11.63
C HIS A 346 -12.95 -2.03 10.53
N ALA A 347 -12.46 -1.10 9.72
CA ALA A 347 -11.53 -1.39 8.63
C ALA A 347 -10.17 -1.90 9.15
N GLY A 348 -9.65 -1.29 10.22
CA GLY A 348 -8.44 -1.74 10.90
C GLY A 348 -8.62 -3.13 11.49
N GLU A 349 -9.72 -3.34 12.22
CA GLU A 349 -10.02 -4.61 12.89
C GLU A 349 -10.17 -5.76 11.90
N LYS A 350 -10.79 -5.53 10.74
CA LYS A 350 -10.95 -6.54 9.69
C LYS A 350 -9.60 -7.01 9.13
N TRP A 351 -8.65 -6.10 8.94
CA TRP A 351 -7.40 -6.38 8.21
C TRP A 351 -6.23 -6.77 9.10
N CYS A 352 -6.23 -6.39 10.38
CA CYS A 352 -5.06 -6.48 11.28
C CYS A 352 -4.44 -7.88 11.47
N LEU A 353 -5.16 -8.95 11.12
CA LEU A 353 -4.67 -10.34 11.18
C LEU A 353 -4.56 -11.01 9.79
N GLU A 354 -4.83 -10.27 8.71
CA GLU A 354 -4.74 -10.76 7.33
C GLU A 354 -3.35 -10.54 6.71
N TYR A 355 -2.48 -9.78 7.39
CA TYR A 355 -1.13 -9.43 6.92
C TYR A 355 -0.14 -9.54 8.06
N ASP A 356 1.08 -9.97 7.78
CA ASP A 356 2.14 -10.10 8.79
C ASP A 356 2.72 -8.74 9.18
N ALA A 357 2.87 -8.49 10.49
CA ALA A 357 3.29 -7.20 11.01
C ALA A 357 4.74 -6.86 10.65
N ASN A 358 5.67 -7.82 10.71
CA ASN A 358 7.04 -7.59 10.28
C ASN A 358 7.11 -7.35 8.77
N SER A 359 6.39 -8.12 7.96
CA SER A 359 6.32 -7.90 6.51
C SER A 359 5.84 -6.48 6.19
N LEU A 360 4.87 -5.93 6.94
CA LEU A 360 4.45 -4.53 6.79
C LEU A 360 5.61 -3.57 7.07
N LEU A 361 6.39 -3.78 8.13
CA LEU A 361 7.54 -2.94 8.47
C LEU A 361 8.60 -2.95 7.35
N TYR A 362 8.95 -4.14 6.86
CA TYR A 362 10.02 -4.33 5.87
C TYR A 362 9.62 -3.78 4.49
N VAL A 363 8.42 -4.12 4.01
CA VAL A 363 7.92 -3.60 2.73
C VAL A 363 7.70 -2.08 2.80
N SER A 364 7.17 -1.56 3.91
CA SER A 364 7.01 -0.12 4.15
C SER A 364 8.36 0.62 4.14
N LYS A 365 9.39 0.05 4.77
CA LYS A 365 10.74 0.63 4.74
C LYS A 365 11.36 0.56 3.34
N ALA A 366 11.14 -0.52 2.59
CA ALA A 366 11.60 -0.63 1.20
C ALA A 366 10.99 0.45 0.30
N MET A 367 9.71 0.81 0.50
CA MET A 367 9.09 1.94 -0.19
C MET A 367 9.75 3.28 0.18
N ASP A 368 10.07 3.50 1.45
CA ASP A 368 10.74 4.75 1.89
C ASP A 368 12.15 4.90 1.30
N LEU A 369 12.87 3.80 1.15
CA LEU A 369 14.21 3.77 0.57
C LEU A 369 14.21 3.93 -0.96
N PHE A 370 13.04 3.93 -1.59
CA PHE A 370 12.95 3.96 -3.05
C PHE A 370 13.25 5.35 -3.62
N ASP A 371 14.33 5.41 -4.42
CA ASP A 371 14.67 6.53 -5.29
C ASP A 371 15.32 5.98 -6.57
N LEU A 372 14.86 6.46 -7.73
CA LEU A 372 15.45 6.15 -9.04
C LEU A 372 16.46 7.21 -9.48
N GLY A 373 16.84 8.15 -8.62
CA GLY A 373 17.96 9.06 -8.79
C GLY A 373 19.28 8.33 -9.05
N LYS A 374 20.14 8.90 -9.90
CA LYS A 374 21.40 8.27 -10.30
C LYS A 374 22.36 8.11 -9.12
N GLU A 375 22.40 9.07 -8.21
CA GLU A 375 23.22 9.01 -7.00
C GLU A 375 22.89 7.79 -6.13
N LEU A 376 21.61 7.53 -5.85
CA LEU A 376 21.23 6.36 -5.06
C LEU A 376 21.53 5.05 -5.80
N GLN A 377 21.33 5.02 -7.11
CA GLN A 377 21.66 3.85 -7.94
C GLN A 377 23.16 3.52 -7.85
N ASP A 378 24.02 4.53 -8.01
CA ASP A 378 25.48 4.36 -7.95
C ASP A 378 25.94 3.92 -6.56
N ALA A 379 25.45 4.58 -5.50
CA ALA A 379 25.75 4.18 -4.12
C ALA A 379 25.26 2.76 -3.79
N THR A 380 24.14 2.33 -4.37
CA THR A 380 23.64 0.97 -4.22
C THR A 380 24.51 -0.04 -4.96
N ALA A 381 24.94 0.26 -6.18
CA ALA A 381 25.84 -0.60 -6.94
C ALA A 381 27.18 -0.78 -6.21
N GLU A 382 27.79 0.30 -5.72
CA GLU A 382 29.02 0.26 -4.92
C GLU A 382 28.86 -0.59 -3.66
N ARG A 383 27.77 -0.38 -2.92
CA ARG A 383 27.46 -1.16 -1.71
C ARG A 383 27.25 -2.65 -2.01
N ARG A 384 26.62 -3.00 -3.13
CA ARG A 384 26.49 -4.39 -3.55
C ARG A 384 27.85 -5.03 -3.86
N ILE A 385 28.75 -4.29 -4.53
CA ILE A 385 30.12 -4.74 -4.80
C ILE A 385 30.86 -4.99 -3.48
N ALA A 386 30.78 -4.05 -2.54
CA ALA A 386 31.39 -4.18 -1.22
C ALA A 386 30.85 -5.39 -0.43
N ASN A 387 29.58 -5.75 -0.63
CA ASN A 387 28.94 -6.90 0.01
C ASN A 387 29.07 -8.22 -0.79
N ALA A 388 29.72 -8.23 -1.95
CA ALA A 388 29.76 -9.40 -2.83
C ALA A 388 30.41 -10.64 -2.17
N ASP A 389 31.41 -10.44 -1.30
CA ASP A 389 32.09 -11.53 -0.60
C ASP A 389 31.19 -12.24 0.42
N LYS A 390 30.08 -11.63 0.86
CA LYS A 390 29.11 -12.27 1.75
C LYS A 390 28.42 -13.47 1.10
N LEU A 391 28.27 -13.47 -0.23
CA LEU A 391 27.75 -14.63 -0.97
C LEU A 391 28.60 -15.88 -0.80
N LYS A 392 29.93 -15.72 -0.69
CA LYS A 392 30.87 -16.85 -0.52
C LYS A 392 30.78 -17.48 0.87
N HIS A 393 30.29 -16.72 1.87
CA HIS A 393 30.25 -17.11 3.27
C HIS A 393 28.83 -17.37 3.78
N ALA A 394 27.80 -17.28 2.92
CA ALA A 394 26.38 -17.35 3.26
C ALA A 394 25.91 -18.67 3.91
N VAL A 395 26.80 -19.64 4.10
CA VAL A 395 26.51 -20.98 4.62
C VAL A 395 27.25 -21.28 5.94
N SER A 396 28.10 -20.40 6.47
CA SER A 396 28.76 -20.63 7.76
C SER A 396 28.00 -20.00 8.93
N LYS A 397 27.68 -20.82 9.94
CA LYS A 397 27.01 -20.37 11.18
C LYS A 397 27.79 -19.30 11.95
N GLU A 398 29.11 -19.28 11.80
CA GLU A 398 30.03 -18.40 12.53
C GLU A 398 29.97 -16.93 12.06
N GLN A 399 29.62 -16.66 10.80
CA GLN A 399 29.54 -15.28 10.27
C GLN A 399 28.17 -14.63 10.48
N ALA A 400 27.10 -15.43 10.60
CA ALA A 400 25.74 -14.95 10.86
C ALA A 400 25.60 -14.18 12.18
N GLU A 401 26.52 -14.42 13.14
CA GLU A 401 26.58 -13.64 14.39
C GLU A 401 27.24 -12.26 14.23
N LEU A 402 28.15 -12.10 13.26
CA LEU A 402 28.86 -10.84 12.98
C LEU A 402 28.02 -9.86 12.13
N ASP A 403 27.13 -10.38 11.30
CA ASP A 403 26.27 -9.59 10.40
C ASP A 403 24.94 -9.14 11.03
N ARG A 404 24.80 -9.18 12.37
CA ARG A 404 23.62 -8.61 13.06
C ARG A 404 23.47 -7.14 12.65
N CYS A 405 22.45 -6.85 11.83
CA CYS A 405 22.07 -5.50 11.43
C CYS A 405 21.95 -4.62 12.68
N VAL A 406 22.94 -3.75 12.90
CA VAL A 406 22.85 -2.71 13.92
C VAL A 406 21.91 -1.65 13.35
N LEU A 407 20.71 -1.58 13.92
CA LEU A 407 19.83 -0.42 13.76
C LEU A 407 20.54 0.75 14.46
N SER A 408 21.33 1.55 13.73
CA SER A 408 21.94 2.75 14.30
C SER A 408 20.86 3.82 14.47
N ILE A 409 20.65 4.24 15.72
CA ILE A 409 19.99 5.51 16.02
C ILE A 409 21.08 6.58 15.80
N PRO A 410 20.79 7.73 15.17
CA PRO A 410 21.74 8.83 15.11
C PRO A 410 22.26 9.18 16.51
N ASP A 411 23.56 9.41 16.64
CA ASP A 411 24.20 9.68 17.95
C ASP A 411 23.71 11.00 18.57
N GLU A 412 23.21 11.91 17.72
CA GLU A 412 22.66 13.20 18.14
C GLU A 412 21.14 13.25 17.90
N PRO A 413 20.34 13.73 18.89
CA PRO A 413 18.93 14.01 18.69
C PRO A 413 18.70 14.99 17.55
N TYR A 414 17.54 14.90 16.91
CA TYR A 414 17.14 15.91 15.92
C TYR A 414 17.09 17.30 16.57
N GLU A 415 17.89 18.23 16.05
CA GLU A 415 17.80 19.66 16.36
C GLU A 415 16.89 20.33 15.33
N GLU A 416 15.86 21.07 15.80
CA GLU A 416 15.05 21.91 14.93
C GLU A 416 15.95 22.94 14.24
N GLN A 417 16.18 22.77 12.94
CA GLN A 417 16.92 23.77 12.17
C GLN A 417 16.07 25.04 12.08
N GLU A 418 16.69 26.20 12.33
CA GLU A 418 15.98 27.49 12.37
C GLU A 418 15.19 27.71 11.07
N SER A 419 13.87 27.73 11.28
CA SER A 419 12.84 28.36 10.46
C SER A 419 12.63 27.75 9.06
N SER A 420 11.61 26.89 8.98
CA SER A 420 10.88 26.61 7.73
C SER A 420 10.48 27.91 7.01
N ALA A 421 10.36 29.03 7.74
CA ALA A 421 10.11 30.34 7.17
C ALA A 421 11.32 30.91 6.41
N ASP A 422 12.57 30.59 6.75
CA ASP A 422 13.78 31.04 6.03
C ASP A 422 14.03 30.18 4.79
N ILE A 423 13.73 28.88 4.84
CA ILE A 423 13.73 28.01 3.66
C ILE A 423 12.64 28.47 2.67
N MET A 424 11.43 28.74 3.17
CA MET A 424 10.33 29.28 2.36
C MET A 424 10.61 30.72 1.91
N ALA A 425 11.23 31.56 2.73
CA ALA A 425 11.58 32.93 2.38
C ALA A 425 12.75 33.01 1.39
N ALA A 426 13.75 32.13 1.49
CA ALA A 426 14.80 31.98 0.47
C ALA A 426 14.23 31.51 -0.87
N SER A 427 13.13 30.75 -0.85
CA SER A 427 12.38 30.40 -2.07
C SER A 427 11.56 31.56 -2.65
N LEU A 428 11.29 32.61 -1.85
CA LEU A 428 10.49 33.79 -2.22
C LEU A 428 11.35 35.06 -2.49
N SER A 429 12.58 35.13 -1.98
CA SER A 429 13.51 36.26 -2.16
C SER A 429 14.32 36.18 -3.45
N ASP A 430 14.38 34.99 -4.05
CA ASP A 430 14.76 34.82 -5.45
C ASP A 430 13.61 35.35 -6.30
N SER A 431 13.79 36.50 -6.94
CA SER A 431 12.74 37.26 -7.67
C SER A 431 12.16 36.58 -8.93
N ALA A 432 12.11 35.26 -8.96
CA ALA A 432 11.21 34.49 -9.79
C ALA A 432 9.92 34.20 -9.00
N LYS A 433 8.78 34.55 -9.59
CA LYS A 433 7.38 34.23 -9.23
C LYS A 433 7.21 32.94 -8.39
N PRO A 434 6.11 32.83 -7.59
CA PRO A 434 5.83 31.67 -6.74
C PRO A 434 6.19 30.38 -7.47
N ARG A 435 7.09 29.56 -6.88
CA ARG A 435 7.55 28.28 -7.44
C ARG A 435 6.37 27.31 -7.53
N HIS A 436 5.51 27.52 -8.53
CA HIS A 436 4.99 26.43 -9.33
C HIS A 436 6.20 25.58 -9.78
N PRO A 437 6.04 24.26 -9.99
CA PRO A 437 7.11 23.42 -10.53
C PRO A 437 7.45 23.88 -11.95
N SER A 438 8.27 24.92 -12.07
CA SER A 438 8.79 25.48 -13.31
C SER A 438 10.29 25.24 -13.45
N SER A 439 10.97 24.76 -12.41
CA SER A 439 12.18 23.98 -12.60
C SER A 439 11.71 22.59 -13.03
N GLY A 440 12.10 22.16 -14.23
CA GLY A 440 11.81 20.81 -14.70
C GLY A 440 12.31 19.73 -13.72
N PRO A 441 12.10 18.45 -14.05
CA PRO A 441 12.45 17.35 -13.16
C PRO A 441 13.92 17.40 -12.71
N PRO A 442 14.24 16.96 -11.47
CA PRO A 442 15.61 17.00 -10.95
C PRO A 442 16.60 16.32 -11.88
N GLU A 443 17.79 16.92 -12.05
CA GLU A 443 18.81 16.40 -12.98
C GLU A 443 19.28 14.99 -12.61
N ASP A 444 19.40 14.71 -11.31
CA ASP A 444 19.76 13.38 -10.82
C ASP A 444 18.72 12.32 -11.23
N LEU A 445 17.44 12.67 -11.20
CA LEU A 445 16.35 11.79 -11.63
C LEU A 445 16.35 11.60 -13.16
N VAL A 446 16.65 12.65 -13.93
CA VAL A 446 16.85 12.57 -15.39
C VAL A 446 17.98 11.60 -15.73
N ARG A 447 19.12 11.70 -15.04
CA ARG A 447 20.25 10.77 -15.22
C ARG A 447 19.87 9.34 -14.83
N GLY A 448 19.12 9.18 -13.75
CA GLY A 448 18.73 7.87 -13.23
C GLY A 448 17.71 7.12 -14.09
N LEU A 449 16.84 7.84 -14.80
CA LEU A 449 15.85 7.26 -15.72
C LEU A 449 16.35 7.16 -17.18
N ALA A 450 17.64 7.43 -17.43
CA ALA A 450 18.22 7.46 -18.77
C ALA A 450 18.05 6.12 -19.53
N SER A 451 18.08 4.99 -18.82
CA SER A 451 17.89 3.65 -19.41
C SER A 451 16.48 3.42 -19.97
N LEU A 452 15.49 4.21 -19.53
CA LEU A 452 14.09 4.14 -19.99
C LEU A 452 13.82 4.97 -21.25
N ARG A 453 14.83 5.57 -21.87
CA ARG A 453 14.67 6.43 -23.05
C ARG A 453 13.85 5.78 -24.18
N ASP A 454 14.09 4.50 -24.43
CA ASP A 454 13.58 3.80 -25.61
C ASP A 454 12.42 2.85 -25.28
N ILE A 455 11.88 2.91 -24.06
CA ILE A 455 10.77 2.06 -23.60
C ILE A 455 9.47 2.85 -23.58
N PRO A 456 8.45 2.48 -24.39
CA PRO A 456 7.12 3.05 -24.28
C PRO A 456 6.60 2.97 -22.85
N THR A 457 6.15 4.09 -22.31
CA THR A 457 5.74 4.19 -20.91
C THR A 457 4.40 4.90 -20.77
N LEU A 458 3.45 4.27 -20.09
CA LEU A 458 2.22 4.89 -19.62
C LEU A 458 2.39 5.27 -18.15
N VAL A 459 2.08 6.53 -17.84
CA VAL A 459 2.01 7.03 -16.47
C VAL A 459 0.60 7.56 -16.21
N VAL A 460 -0.06 7.05 -15.18
CA VAL A 460 -1.41 7.48 -14.80
C VAL A 460 -1.39 8.06 -13.39
N GLY A 461 -1.77 9.33 -13.26
CA GLY A 461 -1.96 10.02 -11.99
C GLY A 461 -3.42 10.25 -11.66
N VAL A 462 -3.73 10.50 -10.38
CA VAL A 462 -5.08 10.77 -9.90
C VAL A 462 -5.06 12.04 -9.08
N ALA A 463 -5.89 13.02 -9.45
CA ALA A 463 -5.90 14.35 -8.83
C ALA A 463 -6.25 14.30 -7.33
N SER A 464 -7.15 13.38 -6.95
CA SER A 464 -7.60 13.20 -5.56
C SER A 464 -6.63 12.36 -4.69
N ASP A 465 -5.53 11.86 -5.26
CA ASP A 465 -4.52 11.08 -4.53
C ASP A 465 -3.66 11.99 -3.63
N ILE A 466 -3.62 11.69 -2.34
CA ILE A 466 -2.81 12.44 -1.36
C ILE A 466 -1.58 11.65 -0.88
N LEU A 467 -1.50 10.35 -1.20
CA LEU A 467 -0.37 9.50 -0.83
C LEU A 467 0.73 9.59 -1.89
N PHE A 468 0.35 9.47 -3.16
CA PHE A 468 1.20 9.68 -4.32
C PHE A 468 0.58 10.75 -5.21
N PRO A 469 0.64 12.02 -4.79
CA PRO A 469 -0.07 13.10 -5.47
C PRO A 469 0.27 13.20 -6.96
N ALA A 470 -0.73 13.62 -7.75
CA ALA A 470 -0.68 13.71 -9.22
C ALA A 470 0.62 14.32 -9.79
N TRP A 471 1.20 15.28 -9.08
CA TRP A 471 2.45 15.92 -9.50
C TRP A 471 3.64 14.94 -9.56
N GLN A 472 3.67 13.87 -8.76
CA GLN A 472 4.73 12.85 -8.83
C GLN A 472 4.64 12.03 -10.11
N GLN A 473 3.43 11.71 -10.57
CA GLN A 473 3.24 11.04 -11.86
C GLN A 473 3.59 11.96 -13.02
N ARG A 474 3.27 13.25 -12.90
CA ARG A 474 3.72 14.28 -13.84
C ARG A 474 5.25 14.39 -13.87
N GLU A 475 5.93 14.37 -12.71
CA GLU A 475 7.39 14.37 -12.60
C GLU A 475 8.00 13.17 -13.35
N ILE A 476 7.44 11.96 -13.23
CA ILE A 476 7.88 10.78 -14.01
C ILE A 476 7.77 11.06 -15.51
N ALA A 477 6.58 11.47 -15.98
CA ALA A 477 6.33 11.68 -17.40
C ALA A 477 7.22 12.78 -17.99
N GLU A 478 7.40 13.88 -17.28
CA GLU A 478 8.30 14.98 -17.68
C GLU A 478 9.76 14.55 -17.68
N THR A 479 10.19 13.74 -16.69
CA THR A 479 11.55 13.21 -16.64
C THR A 479 11.86 12.33 -17.85
N LEU A 480 10.97 11.40 -18.17
CA LEU A 480 11.12 10.52 -19.34
C LEU A 480 11.18 11.30 -20.65
N ARG A 481 10.33 12.34 -20.81
CA ARG A 481 10.40 13.23 -21.97
C ARG A 481 11.73 13.98 -22.04
N ARG A 482 12.27 14.42 -20.90
CA ARG A 482 13.55 15.13 -20.80
C ARG A 482 14.75 14.22 -21.11
N VAL A 483 14.68 12.94 -20.74
CA VAL A 483 15.61 11.88 -21.15
C VAL A 483 15.61 11.65 -22.67
N GLY A 484 14.56 12.09 -23.37
CA GLY A 484 14.40 11.96 -24.82
C GLY A 484 13.41 10.88 -25.24
N ASN A 485 12.67 10.27 -24.30
CA ASN A 485 11.65 9.28 -24.62
C ASN A 485 10.50 9.94 -25.39
N ARG A 486 10.23 9.42 -26.60
CA ARG A 486 9.19 9.91 -27.52
C ARG A 486 7.85 9.17 -27.39
N SER A 487 7.82 8.11 -26.58
CA SER A 487 6.70 7.18 -26.43
C SER A 487 6.13 7.21 -25.00
N VAL A 488 6.03 8.41 -24.42
CA VAL A 488 5.47 8.64 -23.08
C VAL A 488 4.00 9.06 -23.18
N SER A 489 3.10 8.19 -22.71
CA SER A 489 1.69 8.51 -22.50
C SER A 489 1.47 8.93 -21.05
N HIS A 490 0.83 10.08 -20.81
CA HIS A 490 0.52 10.55 -19.46
C HIS A 490 -0.97 10.88 -19.39
N ALA A 491 -1.67 10.25 -18.44
CA ALA A 491 -3.07 10.52 -18.15
C ALA A 491 -3.21 10.96 -16.69
N GLU A 492 -4.02 11.98 -16.45
CA GLU A 492 -4.34 12.45 -15.10
C GLU A 492 -5.87 12.41 -14.93
N LEU A 493 -6.34 11.57 -14.01
CA LEU A 493 -7.76 11.44 -13.70
C LEU A 493 -8.17 12.56 -12.75
N GLY A 494 -8.98 13.49 -13.25
CA GLY A 494 -9.51 14.61 -12.46
C GLY A 494 -10.50 14.16 -11.37
N GLU A 495 -10.77 15.05 -10.42
CA GLU A 495 -11.76 14.83 -9.35
C GLU A 495 -13.19 14.65 -9.87
N ASP A 496 -13.48 15.13 -11.08
CA ASP A 496 -14.73 14.90 -11.79
C ASP A 496 -14.90 13.45 -12.23
N ARG A 497 -13.80 12.71 -12.39
CA ARG A 497 -13.78 11.31 -12.79
C ARG A 497 -13.60 10.35 -11.63
N SER A 498 -12.63 10.60 -10.75
CA SER A 498 -12.39 9.76 -9.58
C SER A 498 -12.12 10.56 -8.32
N LEU A 499 -12.93 10.25 -7.30
CA LEU A 499 -12.79 10.76 -5.94
C LEU A 499 -12.23 9.70 -4.99
N PHE A 500 -11.82 8.53 -5.46
CA PHE A 500 -11.39 7.45 -4.57
C PHE A 500 -9.97 7.63 -4.01
N GLY A 501 -9.29 8.72 -4.36
CA GLY A 501 -7.92 8.97 -3.95
C GLY A 501 -6.97 7.94 -4.53
N HIS A 502 -6.03 7.47 -3.72
CA HIS A 502 -5.07 6.45 -4.11
C HIS A 502 -5.74 5.14 -4.54
N ASP A 503 -6.84 4.73 -3.89
CA ASP A 503 -7.59 3.50 -4.22
C ASP A 503 -8.27 3.53 -5.61
N THR A 504 -8.17 4.63 -6.36
CA THR A 504 -8.72 4.75 -7.71
C THR A 504 -8.25 3.62 -8.63
N PHE A 505 -6.99 3.18 -8.56
CA PHE A 505 -6.50 2.10 -9.42
C PHE A 505 -7.15 0.73 -9.12
N LEU A 506 -7.73 0.54 -7.94
CA LEU A 506 -8.49 -0.67 -7.58
C LEU A 506 -9.95 -0.61 -8.05
N LEU A 507 -10.49 0.59 -8.22
CA LEU A 507 -11.94 0.82 -8.32
C LEU A 507 -12.39 1.34 -9.69
N ASP A 508 -11.60 2.21 -10.32
CA ASP A 508 -11.96 2.88 -11.55
C ASP A 508 -11.52 2.08 -12.78
N LEU A 509 -12.36 1.11 -13.16
CA LEU A 509 -12.14 0.27 -14.32
C LEU A 509 -12.18 1.06 -15.64
N GLU A 510 -12.98 2.12 -15.73
CA GLU A 510 -13.15 2.87 -16.97
C GLU A 510 -11.99 3.84 -17.19
N GLY A 511 -11.64 4.63 -16.17
CA GLY A 511 -10.53 5.57 -16.20
C GLY A 511 -9.19 4.84 -16.29
N VAL A 512 -8.81 4.14 -15.23
CA VAL A 512 -7.50 3.45 -15.17
C VAL A 512 -7.45 2.30 -16.16
N GLY A 513 -8.45 1.42 -16.15
CA GLY A 513 -8.47 0.26 -17.04
C GLY A 513 -8.56 0.65 -18.52
N GLY A 514 -9.28 1.74 -18.84
CA GLY A 514 -9.34 2.26 -20.20
C GLY A 514 -7.99 2.77 -20.73
N GLU A 515 -7.20 3.48 -19.91
CA GLU A 515 -5.85 3.92 -20.30
C GLU A 515 -4.90 2.73 -20.50
N ILE A 516 -4.93 1.77 -19.56
CA ILE A 516 -4.11 0.54 -19.66
C ILE A 516 -4.44 -0.21 -20.95
N LYS A 517 -5.74 -0.44 -21.21
CA LYS A 517 -6.20 -1.16 -22.40
C LYS A 517 -5.76 -0.47 -23.70
N ARG A 518 -5.93 0.86 -23.78
CA ARG A 518 -5.51 1.63 -24.96
C ARG A 518 -4.01 1.56 -25.21
N PHE A 519 -3.22 1.55 -24.15
CA PHE A 519 -1.77 1.56 -24.25
C PHE A 519 -1.18 0.19 -24.59
N LEU A 520 -1.74 -0.88 -24.02
CA LEU A 520 -1.30 -2.24 -24.31
C LEU A 520 -1.79 -2.74 -25.68
N GLY A 521 -2.97 -2.30 -26.14
CA GLY A 521 -3.56 -2.66 -27.44
C GLY A 521 -4.45 -3.89 -27.38
#